data_AF-A0A2E0XMI8-F1
#
_entry.id   AF-A0A2E0XMI8-F1
#
_cell.length_a   1.000
_cell.length_b   1.000
_cell.length_c   1.000
_cell.angle_alpha   90.00
_cell.angle_beta   90.00
_cell.angle_gamma   90.00
#
_symmetry.space_group_name_H-M   'P 1'
#
loop_
_entity.id
_entity.type
_entity.pdbx_description
1 polymer ?
#
loop_
_entity_poly.entity_id
_entity_poly.type
_entity_poly.pdbx_seq_one_letter_code
_entity_poly.pdbx_strand_id
1 'polypeptide(L)'
;MSLQPNILFIISDQHNAKILKHKGHPNARTPHLDRLAAEGVRFDNAITQNPICTPSRVSFLSGQYCHNHGYYGLSGPNPNGLPNLFSHFRQYG
;
A
#
# COMPACT_ATOMS: atom_id res chain seq x y z
N MET A 1 27.79 2.98 8.36
CA MET A 1 26.32 2.91 8.16
C MET A 1 26.03 1.63 7.39
N SER A 2 25.01 0.87 7.78
CA SER A 2 24.54 -0.30 7.00
C SER A 2 24.13 0.16 5.60
N LEU A 3 24.54 -0.58 4.55
CA LEU A 3 24.07 -0.34 3.19
C LEU A 3 22.62 -0.79 2.98
N GLN A 4 22.07 -1.60 3.90
CA GLN A 4 20.68 -2.04 3.89
C GLN A 4 19.82 -1.08 4.75
N PRO A 5 18.92 -0.28 4.14
CA PRO A 5 18.02 0.59 4.89
C PRO A 5 16.90 -0.21 5.56
N ASN A 6 16.43 0.29 6.70
CA ASN A 6 15.17 -0.20 7.26
C ASN A 6 13.99 0.34 6.44
N ILE A 7 12.99 -0.49 6.18
CA ILE A 7 11.79 -0.12 5.42
C ILE A 7 10.59 -0.11 6.38
N LEU A 8 9.91 1.03 6.48
CA LEU A 8 8.68 1.19 7.27
C LEU A 8 7.47 1.34 6.35
N PHE A 9 6.58 0.35 6.35
CA PHE A 9 5.28 0.45 5.70
C PHE A 9 4.24 1.03 6.67
N ILE A 10 3.66 2.18 6.31
CA ILE A 10 2.51 2.77 7.01
C ILE A 10 1.31 2.63 6.09
N ILE A 11 0.32 1.84 6.51
CA ILE A 11 -0.88 1.54 5.71
C ILE A 11 -2.11 1.89 6.56
N SER A 12 -2.95 2.79 6.06
CA SER A 12 -4.27 3.09 6.59
C SER A 12 -5.35 2.30 5.83
N ASP A 13 -6.35 1.78 6.54
CA ASP A 13 -7.50 1.12 5.92
C ASP A 13 -8.56 2.16 5.53
N GLN A 14 -9.21 1.97 4.38
CA GLN A 14 -10.28 2.81 3.86
C GLN A 14 -9.95 4.31 3.76
N HIS A 15 -8.68 4.67 3.56
CA HIS A 15 -8.25 6.06 3.47
C HIS A 15 -8.55 6.63 2.08
N ASN A 16 -9.48 7.58 2.02
CA ASN A 16 -9.73 8.36 0.82
C ASN A 16 -8.56 9.33 0.53
N ALA A 17 -7.94 9.19 -0.64
CA ALA A 17 -6.77 9.98 -1.09
C ALA A 17 -6.98 11.50 -1.12
N LYS A 18 -8.22 11.99 -1.02
CA LYS A 18 -8.54 13.43 -0.95
C LYS A 18 -8.56 13.98 0.48
N ILE A 19 -8.51 13.13 1.51
CA ILE A 19 -8.65 13.53 2.92
C ILE A 19 -7.26 13.78 3.54
N LEU A 20 -6.57 14.79 3.02
CA LEU A 20 -5.26 15.27 3.49
C LEU A 20 -5.21 16.79 3.31
N LYS A 21 -4.58 17.51 4.25
CA LYS A 21 -4.50 18.98 4.17
C LYS A 21 -3.69 19.43 2.95
N HIS A 22 -2.58 18.76 2.66
CA HIS A 22 -1.78 19.07 1.46
C HIS A 22 -2.52 18.76 0.13
N LYS A 23 -3.64 18.01 0.16
CA LYS A 23 -4.54 17.78 -1.00
C LYS A 23 -5.66 18.83 -1.09
N GLY A 24 -5.64 19.84 -0.23
CA GLY A 24 -6.61 20.94 -0.22
C GLY A 24 -7.88 20.66 0.59
N HIS A 25 -7.95 19.58 1.37
CA HIS A 25 -9.14 19.30 2.19
C HIS A 25 -9.32 20.40 3.26
N PRO A 26 -10.51 21.04 3.36
CA PRO A 26 -10.69 22.23 4.19
C PRO A 26 -10.51 21.94 5.68
N ASN A 27 -10.94 20.75 6.13
CA ASN A 27 -11.03 20.38 7.54
C ASN A 27 -9.96 19.38 7.98
N ALA A 28 -9.15 18.84 7.06
CA ALA A 28 -8.14 17.84 7.44
C ALA A 28 -7.00 18.54 8.18
N ARG A 29 -6.59 17.97 9.32
CA ARG A 29 -5.41 18.42 10.07
C ARG A 29 -4.43 17.26 10.11
N THR A 30 -3.50 17.22 9.15
CA THR A 30 -2.60 16.09 8.92
C THR A 30 -1.13 16.49 8.91
N PRO A 31 -0.65 17.31 9.88
CA PRO A 31 0.67 17.95 9.79
C PRO A 31 1.82 16.95 9.65
N HIS A 32 1.73 15.77 10.27
CA HIS A 32 2.77 14.75 10.16
C HIS A 32 2.80 14.05 8.80
N LEU A 33 1.64 13.82 8.19
CA LEU A 33 1.56 13.24 6.83
C LEU A 33 1.90 14.29 5.77
N ASP A 34 1.52 15.54 5.97
CA ASP A 34 1.89 16.64 5.08
C ASP A 34 3.41 16.86 5.09
N ARG A 35 4.05 16.78 6.27
CA ARG A 35 5.51 16.83 6.40
C ARG A 35 6.17 15.67 5.66
N LEU A 36 5.68 14.44 5.83
CA LEU A 36 6.18 13.27 5.10
C LEU A 36 6.06 13.45 3.59
N ALA A 37 4.95 14.02 3.11
CA ALA A 37 4.75 14.32 1.69
C ALA A 37 5.68 15.42 1.15
N ALA A 38 6.06 16.40 1.98
CA ALA A 38 6.99 17.48 1.61
C ALA A 38 8.46 17.05 1.61
N GLU A 39 8.84 16.10 2.48
CA GLU A 39 10.21 15.59 2.60
C GLU A 39 10.49 14.40 1.65
N GLY A 40 9.48 13.88 0.96
CA GLY A 40 9.56 12.68 0.14
C GLY A 40 8.99 12.84 -1.26
N VAL A 41 8.61 11.70 -1.85
CA VAL A 41 7.95 11.66 -3.17
C VAL A 41 6.48 11.29 -2.99
N ARG A 42 5.61 12.09 -3.61
CA ARG A 42 4.16 11.86 -3.65
C ARG A 42 3.73 11.39 -5.03
N PHE A 43 2.91 10.34 -5.05
CA PHE A 43 2.26 9.86 -6.27
C PHE A 43 0.84 10.40 -6.34
N ASP A 44 0.54 11.22 -7.34
CA ASP A 44 -0.75 11.91 -7.45
C ASP A 44 -1.88 10.98 -7.91
N ASN A 45 -1.52 9.91 -8.62
CA ASN A 45 -2.40 8.94 -9.24
C ASN A 45 -1.98 7.50 -8.90
N ALA A 46 -1.90 7.18 -7.60
CA ALA A 46 -1.73 5.81 -7.13
C ALA A 46 -3.11 5.13 -6.96
N ILE A 47 -3.38 4.06 -7.72
CA ILE A 47 -4.70 3.41 -7.80
C ILE A 47 -4.59 1.96 -7.31
N THR A 48 -5.50 1.56 -6.42
CA THR A 48 -5.61 0.17 -5.96
C THR A 48 -6.11 -0.74 -7.07
N GLN A 49 -5.66 -1.99 -7.08
CA GLN A 49 -6.09 -2.99 -8.06
C GLN A 49 -7.54 -3.43 -7.85
N ASN A 50 -8.05 -3.32 -6.61
CA ASN A 50 -9.45 -3.62 -6.28
C ASN A 50 -9.89 -2.80 -5.05
N PRO A 51 -11.06 -2.14 -5.06
CA PRO A 51 -11.53 -1.31 -3.94
C PRO A 51 -12.08 -2.11 -2.74
N ILE A 52 -11.84 -3.42 -2.66
CA ILE A 52 -12.23 -4.30 -1.55
C ILE A 52 -10.97 -4.75 -0.78
N CYS A 53 -11.08 -4.87 0.55
CA CYS A 53 -9.95 -5.08 1.47
C CYS A 53 -9.06 -6.28 1.10
N THR A 54 -9.63 -7.49 1.00
CA THR A 54 -8.87 -8.72 0.70
C THR A 54 -8.13 -8.66 -0.63
N PRO A 55 -8.78 -8.43 -1.79
CA PRO A 55 -8.08 -8.41 -3.07
C PRO A 55 -7.08 -7.24 -3.16
N SER A 56 -7.38 -6.07 -2.58
CA SER A 56 -6.41 -4.96 -2.50
C SER A 56 -5.13 -5.38 -1.79
N ARG A 57 -5.24 -6.07 -0.66
CA ARG A 57 -4.09 -6.49 0.16
C ARG A 57 -3.32 -7.63 -0.48
N VAL A 58 -4.02 -8.60 -1.09
CA VAL A 58 -3.37 -9.70 -1.83
C VAL A 58 -2.57 -9.13 -3.00
N SER A 59 -3.14 -8.21 -3.79
CA SER A 59 -2.41 -7.55 -4.88
C SER A 59 -1.21 -6.75 -4.37
N PHE A 60 -1.39 -5.95 -3.32
CA PHE A 60 -0.32 -5.14 -2.73
C PHE A 60 0.86 -5.99 -2.24
N LEU A 61 0.59 -7.07 -1.50
CA LEU A 61 1.63 -7.91 -0.90
C LEU A 61 2.31 -8.84 -1.90
N SER A 62 1.61 -9.25 -2.96
CA SER A 62 2.17 -10.16 -3.97
C SER A 62 2.73 -9.47 -5.20
N GLY A 63 2.39 -8.20 -5.42
CA GLY A 63 2.66 -7.49 -6.67
C GLY A 63 1.90 -8.06 -7.86
N GLN A 64 0.83 -8.84 -7.63
CA GLN A 64 0.06 -9.51 -8.69
C GLN A 64 -1.32 -8.87 -8.86
N TYR A 65 -1.83 -8.86 -10.09
CA TYR A 65 -3.19 -8.43 -10.38
C TYR A 65 -4.23 -9.44 -9.90
N CYS A 66 -5.48 -9.00 -9.69
CA CYS A 66 -6.59 -9.87 -9.28
C CYS A 66 -6.80 -11.08 -10.19
N HIS A 67 -6.56 -10.95 -11.49
CA HIS A 67 -6.67 -12.06 -12.44
C HIS A 67 -5.58 -13.13 -12.28
N ASN A 68 -4.45 -12.81 -11.66
CA ASN A 68 -3.39 -13.78 -11.38
C ASN A 68 -3.66 -14.59 -10.10
N HIS A 69 -4.27 -13.96 -9.09
CA HIS A 69 -4.47 -14.59 -7.78
C HIS A 69 -5.93 -14.98 -7.47
N GLY A 70 -6.89 -14.64 -8.32
CA GLY A 70 -8.27 -15.11 -8.24
C GLY A 70 -9.13 -14.52 -7.10
N TYR A 71 -8.63 -13.50 -6.39
CA TYR A 71 -9.46 -12.78 -5.40
C TYR A 71 -10.16 -11.59 -6.07
N TYR A 72 -11.48 -11.60 -6.01
CA TYR A 72 -12.34 -10.50 -6.48
C TYR A 72 -13.26 -9.94 -5.39
N GLY A 73 -13.40 -10.67 -4.28
CA GLY A 73 -14.18 -10.27 -3.10
C GLY A 73 -13.46 -10.66 -1.80
N LEU A 74 -14.17 -10.66 -0.68
CA LEU A 74 -13.56 -10.92 0.63
C LEU A 74 -13.04 -12.35 0.80
N SER A 75 -13.60 -13.29 0.04
CA SER A 75 -13.19 -14.70 -0.02
C SER A 75 -12.57 -15.02 -1.36
N GLY A 76 -11.69 -16.02 -1.40
CA GLY A 76 -10.97 -16.44 -2.60
C GLY A 76 -10.19 -17.72 -2.38
N PRO A 77 -9.39 -18.14 -3.38
CA PRO A 77 -8.56 -19.35 -3.30
C PRO A 77 -7.49 -19.22 -2.21
N ASN A 78 -6.85 -20.33 -1.81
CA ASN A 78 -5.72 -20.25 -0.90
C ASN A 78 -4.57 -19.42 -1.54
N PRO A 79 -4.09 -18.33 -0.92
CA PRO A 79 -3.08 -17.46 -1.51
C PRO A 79 -1.66 -18.02 -1.36
N ASN A 80 -1.50 -19.18 -0.71
CA ASN A 80 -0.20 -19.84 -0.55
C ASN A 80 0.44 -20.13 -1.92
N GLY A 81 1.73 -19.78 -2.06
CA GLY A 81 2.50 -19.98 -3.29
C GLY A 81 2.61 -18.73 -4.17
N LEU A 82 1.86 -17.67 -3.88
CA LEU A 82 2.10 -16.36 -4.51
C LEU A 82 3.46 -15.80 -4.09
N PRO A 83 4.12 -14.99 -4.96
CA PRO A 83 5.19 -14.12 -4.52
C PRO A 83 4.73 -13.29 -3.32
N ASN A 84 5.63 -13.03 -2.38
CA ASN A 84 5.30 -12.30 -1.16
C ASN A 84 6.42 -11.28 -0.87
N LEU A 85 6.03 -10.01 -0.73
CA LEU A 85 6.94 -8.90 -0.46
C LEU A 85 7.82 -9.13 0.77
N PHE A 86 7.27 -9.70 1.84
CA PHE A 86 8.03 -9.98 3.06
C PHE A 86 8.98 -11.17 2.91
N SER A 87 8.59 -12.20 2.16
CA SER A 87 9.50 -13.29 1.79
C SER A 87 10.65 -12.77 0.94
N HIS A 88 10.38 -11.82 0.04
CA HIS A 88 11.40 -11.15 -0.75
C HIS A 88 12.38 -10.35 0.12
N PHE A 89 11.87 -9.52 1.05
CA PHE A 89 12.75 -8.83 2.00
C PHE A 89 13.58 -9.82 2.81
N ARG A 90 12.97 -10.85 3.41
CA ARG A 90 13.69 -11.87 4.17
C ARG A 90 14.85 -12.53 3.38
N GLN A 91 14.72 -12.66 2.06
CA GLN A 91 15.75 -13.25 1.22
C GLN A 91 16.91 -12.28 0.91
N TYR A 92 16.65 -10.97 0.86
CA TYR A 92 17.58 -9.97 0.32
C TYR A 92 17.95 -8.84 1.30
N GLY A 93 17.36 -8.80 2.50
CA GLY A 93 17.61 -7.80 3.55
C GLY A 93 16.54 -7.82 4.63
#